data_AF-A0A9D6L7K1-F1
#
_entry.id   AF-A0A9D6L7K1-F1
#
_cell.length_a   1.000
_cell.length_b   1.000
_cell.length_c   1.000
_cell.angle_alpha   90.00
_cell.angle_beta   90.00
_cell.angle_gamma   90.00
#
_symmetry.space_group_name_H-M   'P 1'
#
loop_
_entity.id
_entity.type
_entity.pdbx_description
1 polymer ?
#
loop_
_entity_poly.entity_id
_entity_poly.type
_entity_poly.pdbx_seq_one_letter_code
_entity_poly.pdbx_strand_id
1 'polypeptide(L)'
;MKRAFIVMLVAMLSLSAAAWAQYSDPLLGPHNVAEKGCRACHAPHNGAVMNGGTDKSTGEVYLWGRDFKAATYYTFNGGTFTTVANPTETDPVVHTQMCMSCHDGGISDATMSSDAKLPNDGYSLQNDHPVHVVYAPATTSRPYNWNIAVTSGRVSFVDTTWVGGHPARLYLDAAGVDAYVECSTCHNPHSYNRAVVKIAGVNTVKTSSSFVRGWYDPADGKSKADYCRSCHLSKSTAYDGAVH
;
A
#
# COMPACT_ATOMS: atom_id res chain seq x y z
N MET A 1 -41.24 -13.65 37.84
CA MET A 1 -40.49 -14.52 36.90
C MET A 1 -40.38 -13.96 35.49
N LYS A 2 -41.48 -13.58 34.80
CA LYS A 2 -41.44 -13.03 33.42
C LYS A 2 -40.54 -11.79 33.25
N ARG A 3 -40.54 -10.86 34.21
CA ARG A 3 -39.71 -9.64 34.16
C ARG A 3 -38.21 -9.90 34.29
N ALA A 4 -37.82 -10.86 35.14
CA ALA A 4 -36.41 -11.25 35.30
C ALA A 4 -35.86 -11.97 34.07
N PHE A 5 -36.69 -12.80 33.43
CA PHE A 5 -36.33 -13.49 32.19
C PHE A 5 -36.10 -12.51 31.03
N ILE A 6 -36.95 -11.49 30.88
CA ILE A 6 -36.80 -10.45 29.85
C ILE A 6 -35.52 -9.63 30.07
N VAL A 7 -35.22 -9.23 31.31
CA VAL A 7 -33.99 -8.48 31.62
C VAL A 7 -32.74 -9.31 31.32
N MET A 8 -32.75 -10.61 31.63
CA MET A 8 -31.64 -11.50 31.32
C MET A 8 -31.46 -11.70 29.81
N LEU A 9 -32.56 -11.80 29.05
CA LEU A 9 -32.52 -11.91 27.60
C LEU A 9 -31.98 -10.65 26.93
N VAL A 10 -32.42 -9.46 27.38
CA VAL A 10 -31.91 -8.17 26.89
C VAL A 10 -30.43 -8.00 27.22
N ALA A 11 -30.00 -8.39 28.43
CA ALA A 11 -28.59 -8.36 28.81
C ALA A 11 -27.74 -9.28 27.92
N MET A 12 -28.18 -10.52 27.67
CA MET A 12 -27.48 -11.46 26.78
C MET A 12 -27.43 -10.97 25.33
N LEU A 13 -28.51 -10.39 24.82
CA LEU A 13 -28.55 -9.78 23.48
C LEU A 13 -27.61 -8.58 23.36
N SER A 14 -27.55 -7.71 24.38
CA SER A 14 -26.64 -6.56 24.39
C SER A 14 -25.16 -6.96 24.51
N LEU A 15 -24.85 -8.01 25.27
CA LEU A 15 -23.50 -8.58 25.38
C LEU A 15 -23.08 -9.25 24.06
N SER A 16 -24.00 -9.90 23.35
CA SER A 16 -23.72 -10.43 22.02
C SER A 16 -23.49 -9.31 21.00
N ALA A 17 -24.26 -8.22 21.01
CA ALA A 17 -24.03 -7.09 20.10
C ALA A 17 -22.65 -6.43 20.30
N ALA A 18 -22.18 -6.33 21.54
CA ALA A 18 -20.85 -5.79 21.85
C ALA A 18 -19.70 -6.72 21.40
N ALA A 19 -19.90 -8.05 21.47
CA ALA A 19 -18.89 -9.03 21.06
C ALA A 19 -18.65 -9.08 19.55
N TRP A 20 -19.69 -8.81 18.73
CA TRP A 20 -19.57 -8.79 17.27
C TRP A 20 -18.91 -7.49 16.75
N ALA A 21 -18.90 -6.42 17.54
CA ALA A 21 -18.27 -5.16 17.15
C ALA A 21 -16.73 -5.18 17.20
N GLN A 22 -16.10 -6.27 17.65
CA GLN A 22 -14.66 -6.30 17.96
C GLN A 22 -13.83 -7.37 17.22
N TYR A 23 -14.41 -8.17 16.32
CA TYR A 23 -13.62 -9.12 15.53
C TYR A 23 -13.07 -8.48 14.24
N SER A 24 -12.28 -7.42 14.39
CA SER A 24 -11.37 -7.00 13.33
C SER A 24 -10.02 -7.67 13.58
N ASP A 25 -9.55 -8.48 12.64
CA ASP A 25 -8.17 -8.98 12.68
C ASP A 25 -7.22 -7.77 12.79
N PRO A 26 -6.54 -7.56 13.93
CA PRO A 26 -5.73 -6.37 14.13
C PRO A 26 -4.50 -6.35 13.22
N LEU A 27 -4.18 -7.44 12.52
CA LEU A 27 -3.08 -7.51 11.57
C LEU A 27 -3.47 -6.98 10.20
N LEU A 28 -4.71 -7.25 9.77
CA LEU A 28 -5.20 -6.89 8.44
C LEU A 28 -6.06 -5.63 8.43
N GLY A 29 -6.61 -5.23 9.58
CA GLY A 29 -7.43 -4.03 9.70
C GLY A 29 -8.52 -3.98 8.62
N PRO A 30 -8.67 -2.85 7.91
CA PRO A 30 -9.62 -2.72 6.80
C PRO A 30 -9.45 -3.71 5.63
N HIS A 31 -8.29 -4.35 5.47
CA HIS A 31 -8.05 -5.37 4.43
C HIS A 31 -8.55 -6.77 4.83
N ASN A 32 -9.19 -6.93 6.00
CA ASN A 32 -9.94 -8.14 6.33
C ASN A 32 -11.28 -8.18 5.57
N VAL A 33 -11.22 -8.32 4.24
CA VAL A 33 -12.39 -8.22 3.36
C VAL A 33 -13.32 -9.41 3.59
N ALA A 34 -14.55 -9.13 4.02
CA ALA A 34 -15.57 -10.14 4.33
C ALA A 34 -15.08 -11.25 5.29
N GLU A 35 -14.27 -10.87 6.29
CA GLU A 35 -13.73 -11.77 7.32
C GLU A 35 -12.88 -12.93 6.80
N LYS A 36 -12.39 -12.84 5.56
CA LYS A 36 -11.57 -13.88 4.93
C LYS A 36 -10.11 -13.85 5.37
N GLY A 37 -9.69 -12.86 6.15
CA GLY A 37 -8.31 -12.70 6.58
C GLY A 37 -7.34 -12.69 5.40
N CYS A 38 -6.19 -13.38 5.54
CA CYS A 38 -5.17 -13.47 4.49
C CYS A 38 -5.73 -14.02 3.17
N ARG A 39 -6.79 -14.86 3.24
CA ARG A 39 -7.43 -15.47 2.07
C ARG A 39 -8.12 -14.43 1.18
N ALA A 40 -8.43 -13.24 1.69
CA ALA A 40 -8.99 -12.16 0.89
C ALA A 40 -8.07 -11.72 -0.26
N CYS A 41 -6.76 -11.82 -0.04
CA CYS A 41 -5.71 -11.45 -0.99
C CYS A 41 -4.93 -12.66 -1.52
N HIS A 42 -4.77 -13.72 -0.71
CA HIS A 42 -3.99 -14.90 -1.07
C HIS A 42 -4.86 -16.15 -1.30
N ALA A 43 -4.77 -16.75 -2.48
CA ALA A 43 -5.39 -17.99 -2.88
C ALA A 43 -4.36 -18.93 -3.53
N PRO A 44 -3.72 -19.83 -2.76
CA PRO A 44 -2.66 -20.71 -3.28
C PRO A 44 -3.17 -21.74 -4.30
N HIS A 45 -4.48 -22.02 -4.30
CA HIS A 45 -5.12 -22.90 -5.28
C HIS A 45 -6.34 -22.20 -5.88
N ASN A 46 -6.55 -22.39 -7.18
CA ASN A 46 -7.68 -21.82 -7.94
C ASN A 46 -7.79 -20.29 -7.93
N GLY A 47 -6.75 -19.56 -7.49
CA GLY A 47 -6.68 -18.10 -7.58
C GLY A 47 -7.97 -17.39 -7.16
N ALA A 48 -8.40 -16.44 -7.99
CA ALA A 48 -9.60 -15.64 -7.80
C ALA A 48 -10.89 -16.45 -7.66
N VAL A 49 -10.98 -17.65 -8.24
CA VAL A 49 -12.17 -18.52 -8.13
C VAL A 49 -12.46 -18.87 -6.67
N MET A 50 -11.44 -19.00 -5.81
CA MET A 50 -11.63 -19.21 -4.37
C MET A 50 -12.36 -18.04 -3.69
N ASN A 51 -12.29 -16.85 -4.26
CA ASN A 51 -12.89 -15.65 -3.73
C ASN A 51 -14.08 -15.14 -4.55
N GLY A 52 -14.61 -15.96 -5.46
CA GLY A 52 -15.77 -15.63 -6.27
C GLY A 52 -15.44 -14.87 -7.56
N GLY A 53 -14.15 -14.77 -7.91
CA GLY A 53 -13.72 -14.38 -9.25
C GLY A 53 -13.81 -15.55 -10.23
N THR A 54 -13.20 -15.37 -11.40
CA THR A 54 -13.33 -16.29 -12.54
C THR A 54 -12.01 -16.87 -13.01
N ASP A 55 -10.89 -16.25 -12.69
CA ASP A 55 -9.58 -16.66 -13.17
C ASP A 55 -8.75 -17.40 -12.11
N LYS A 56 -8.42 -18.66 -12.42
CA LYS A 56 -7.58 -19.50 -11.57
C LYS A 56 -6.10 -19.14 -11.64
N SER A 57 -5.64 -18.56 -12.76
CA SER A 57 -4.24 -18.27 -13.02
C SER A 57 -3.68 -17.16 -12.13
N THR A 58 -4.55 -16.29 -11.62
CA THR A 58 -4.18 -15.25 -10.63
C THR A 58 -3.44 -15.80 -9.40
N GLY A 59 -3.66 -17.07 -9.02
CA GLY A 59 -2.92 -17.75 -7.96
C GLY A 59 -1.45 -18.03 -8.29
N GLU A 60 -1.03 -17.90 -9.54
CA GLU A 60 0.37 -18.02 -9.97
C GLU A 60 1.15 -16.72 -9.78
N VAL A 61 0.45 -15.60 -9.55
CA VAL A 61 1.04 -14.26 -9.35
C VAL A 61 0.92 -13.90 -7.88
N TYR A 62 1.99 -14.04 -7.09
CA TYR A 62 1.97 -13.78 -5.64
C TYR A 62 0.85 -14.48 -4.86
N LEU A 63 0.38 -15.63 -5.36
CA LEU A 63 -0.78 -16.34 -4.82
C LEU A 63 -2.04 -15.46 -4.84
N TRP A 64 -2.21 -14.56 -5.80
CA TRP A 64 -3.28 -13.55 -5.73
C TRP A 64 -4.68 -14.17 -5.86
N GLY A 65 -5.57 -13.70 -4.99
CA GLY A 65 -6.91 -14.24 -4.83
C GLY A 65 -8.01 -13.38 -5.46
N ARG A 66 -7.69 -12.50 -6.41
CA ARG A 66 -8.68 -11.65 -7.11
C ARG A 66 -8.41 -11.64 -8.59
N ASP A 67 -9.46 -11.43 -9.38
CA ASP A 67 -9.33 -11.29 -10.82
C ASP A 67 -8.51 -10.04 -11.14
N PHE A 68 -7.67 -10.15 -12.16
CA PHE A 68 -7.02 -9.01 -12.76
C PHE A 68 -7.85 -8.47 -13.92
N LYS A 69 -7.92 -7.16 -14.04
CA LYS A 69 -8.68 -6.48 -15.09
C LYS A 69 -7.74 -5.61 -15.91
N ALA A 70 -7.85 -5.69 -17.24
CA ALA A 70 -7.22 -4.72 -18.11
C ALA A 70 -8.00 -3.41 -18.07
N ALA A 71 -7.35 -2.34 -17.62
CA ALA A 71 -7.91 -1.01 -17.54
C ALA A 71 -6.81 0.05 -17.64
N THR A 72 -7.16 1.18 -18.26
CA THR A 72 -6.31 2.37 -18.31
C THR A 72 -6.71 3.34 -17.21
N TYR A 73 -5.72 3.83 -16.49
CA TYR A 73 -5.86 4.75 -15.39
C TYR A 73 -5.09 6.02 -15.68
N TYR A 74 -5.60 7.15 -15.22
CA TYR A 74 -4.89 8.43 -15.31
C TYR A 74 -4.00 8.63 -14.10
N THR A 75 -2.72 8.94 -14.34
CA THR A 75 -1.74 9.18 -13.27
C THR A 75 -1.67 10.65 -12.90
N PHE A 76 -0.94 10.93 -11.83
CA PHE A 76 -0.48 12.26 -11.52
C PHE A 76 0.18 12.93 -12.74
N ASN A 77 -0.05 14.24 -12.88
CA ASN A 77 0.45 15.09 -13.98
C ASN A 77 -0.05 14.72 -15.39
N GLY A 78 -1.19 14.03 -15.50
CA GLY A 78 -1.87 13.78 -16.78
C GLY A 78 -1.32 12.61 -17.60
N GLY A 79 -0.42 11.80 -17.02
CA GLY A 79 0.02 10.55 -17.63
C GLY A 79 -1.04 9.45 -17.54
N THR A 80 -0.72 8.27 -18.06
CA THR A 80 -1.56 7.08 -17.93
C THR A 80 -0.71 5.83 -17.69
N PHE A 81 -1.32 4.80 -17.09
CA PHE A 81 -0.81 3.44 -17.12
C PHE A 81 -1.94 2.47 -17.44
N THR A 82 -1.58 1.32 -18.00
CA THR A 82 -2.55 0.28 -18.37
C THR A 82 -2.19 -1.01 -17.65
N THR A 83 -3.16 -1.51 -16.90
CA THR A 83 -3.13 -2.84 -16.30
C THR A 83 -3.51 -3.89 -17.33
N VAL A 84 -3.12 -5.14 -17.12
CA VAL A 84 -3.35 -6.26 -18.05
C VAL A 84 -4.23 -7.34 -17.43
N ALA A 85 -4.95 -8.12 -18.22
CA ALA A 85 -5.87 -9.14 -17.67
C ALA A 85 -5.13 -10.35 -17.04
N ASN A 86 -3.92 -10.66 -17.51
CA ASN A 86 -3.12 -11.80 -17.03
C ASN A 86 -1.67 -11.35 -16.82
N PRO A 87 -1.37 -10.60 -15.75
CA PRO A 87 0.00 -10.18 -15.47
C PRO A 87 0.85 -11.37 -15.03
N THR A 88 2.16 -11.17 -15.04
CA THR A 88 3.18 -12.00 -14.41
C THR A 88 3.79 -11.22 -13.23
N GLU A 89 4.53 -11.89 -12.34
CA GLU A 89 5.23 -11.21 -11.24
C GLU A 89 6.31 -10.22 -11.72
N THR A 90 6.74 -10.34 -12.99
CA THR A 90 7.73 -9.46 -13.62
C THR A 90 7.10 -8.28 -14.38
N ASP A 91 5.77 -8.22 -14.49
CA ASP A 91 5.13 -7.10 -15.16
C ASP A 91 5.35 -5.81 -14.37
N PRO A 92 5.77 -4.71 -15.03
CA PRO A 92 6.14 -3.46 -14.36
C PRO A 92 4.96 -2.73 -13.70
N VAL A 93 3.73 -3.18 -13.97
CA VAL A 93 2.51 -2.64 -13.38
C VAL A 93 1.94 -3.52 -12.26
N VAL A 94 2.51 -4.71 -12.03
CA VAL A 94 1.87 -5.74 -11.19
C VAL A 94 1.67 -5.26 -9.76
N HIS A 95 2.60 -4.48 -9.19
CA HIS A 95 2.51 -4.07 -7.80
C HIS A 95 1.44 -3.00 -7.55
N THR A 96 1.13 -2.19 -8.55
CA THR A 96 -0.01 -1.27 -8.55
C THR A 96 -1.30 -2.00 -8.91
N GLN A 97 -1.24 -2.88 -9.92
CA GLN A 97 -2.38 -3.64 -10.42
C GLN A 97 -3.03 -4.52 -9.35
N MET A 98 -2.24 -5.14 -8.47
CA MET A 98 -2.76 -5.88 -7.32
C MET A 98 -3.65 -5.01 -6.43
N CYS A 99 -3.23 -3.78 -6.13
CA CYS A 99 -4.05 -2.83 -5.37
C CYS A 99 -5.32 -2.46 -6.16
N MET A 100 -5.18 -2.20 -7.46
CA MET A 100 -6.31 -1.83 -8.31
C MET A 100 -7.34 -2.94 -8.48
N SER A 101 -7.00 -4.21 -8.28
CA SER A 101 -7.99 -5.31 -8.25
C SER A 101 -9.03 -5.21 -7.12
N CYS A 102 -8.87 -4.25 -6.19
CA CYS A 102 -9.85 -3.94 -5.16
C CYS A 102 -10.17 -2.43 -5.08
N HIS A 103 -9.16 -1.58 -5.36
CA HIS A 103 -9.27 -0.13 -5.27
C HIS A 103 -9.71 0.54 -6.57
N ASP A 104 -9.88 -0.20 -7.67
CA ASP A 104 -10.51 0.35 -8.86
C ASP A 104 -11.96 0.78 -8.57
N GLY A 105 -12.46 1.76 -9.32
CA GLY A 105 -13.82 2.27 -9.18
C GLY A 105 -14.91 1.22 -9.45
N GLY A 106 -14.55 0.02 -9.93
CA GLY A 106 -15.49 -1.05 -10.20
C GLY A 106 -15.80 -1.93 -8.99
N ILE A 107 -14.77 -2.34 -8.23
CA ILE A 107 -14.90 -3.25 -7.08
C ILE A 107 -15.07 -2.48 -5.76
N SER A 108 -14.46 -1.29 -5.66
CA SER A 108 -14.50 -0.46 -4.46
C SER A 108 -15.92 0.01 -4.09
N ASP A 109 -16.82 0.14 -5.06
CA ASP A 109 -18.22 0.55 -4.85
C ASP A 109 -19.09 -0.49 -4.12
N ALA A 110 -18.75 -1.78 -4.24
CA ALA A 110 -19.59 -2.86 -3.71
C ALA A 110 -19.19 -3.33 -2.30
N THR A 111 -17.96 -3.05 -1.85
CA THR A 111 -17.41 -3.73 -0.65
C THR A 111 -16.50 -2.89 0.25
N MET A 112 -16.05 -1.71 -0.17
CA MET A 112 -15.08 -0.90 0.57
C MET A 112 -15.72 0.38 1.14
N SER A 113 -15.28 0.82 2.32
CA SER A 113 -15.70 2.11 2.89
C SER A 113 -15.34 3.27 1.96
N SER A 114 -16.07 4.38 2.03
CA SER A 114 -15.80 5.60 1.24
C SER A 114 -14.34 6.05 1.30
N ASP A 115 -13.68 5.87 2.45
CA ASP A 115 -12.30 6.30 2.70
C ASP A 115 -11.24 5.40 2.03
N ALA A 116 -11.65 4.22 1.53
CA ALA A 116 -10.78 3.29 0.81
C ALA A 116 -10.93 3.41 -0.72
N LYS A 117 -11.84 4.27 -1.19
CA LYS A 117 -12.00 4.59 -2.60
C LYS A 117 -10.87 5.52 -3.02
N LEU A 118 -10.25 5.24 -4.16
CA LEU A 118 -9.44 6.25 -4.82
C LEU A 118 -10.37 7.41 -5.22
N PRO A 119 -9.98 8.68 -5.00
CA PRO A 119 -10.75 9.83 -5.46
C PRO A 119 -11.08 9.74 -6.96
N ASN A 120 -12.10 10.46 -7.42
CA ASN A 120 -12.37 10.66 -8.84
C ASN A 120 -12.72 9.35 -9.60
N ASP A 121 -13.82 8.72 -9.16
CA ASP A 121 -14.45 7.54 -9.75
C ASP A 121 -13.59 6.27 -9.80
N GLY A 122 -12.48 6.24 -9.06
CA GLY A 122 -11.58 5.09 -8.94
C GLY A 122 -10.78 4.74 -10.21
N TYR A 123 -10.81 5.61 -11.23
CA TYR A 123 -10.01 5.49 -12.46
C TYR A 123 -9.00 6.61 -12.66
N SER A 124 -9.03 7.64 -11.81
CA SER A 124 -8.13 8.79 -11.90
C SER A 124 -7.37 9.00 -10.60
N LEU A 125 -6.05 8.97 -10.70
CA LEU A 125 -5.10 9.26 -9.64
C LEU A 125 -4.54 10.68 -9.76
N GLN A 126 -5.10 11.48 -10.67
CA GLN A 126 -4.69 12.86 -10.90
C GLN A 126 -4.81 13.65 -9.58
N ASN A 127 -3.76 14.38 -9.25
CA ASN A 127 -3.65 15.29 -8.09
C ASN A 127 -3.62 14.64 -6.69
N ASP A 128 -4.01 13.37 -6.53
CA ASP A 128 -4.14 12.79 -5.19
C ASP A 128 -3.11 11.69 -4.87
N HIS A 129 -2.71 10.87 -5.86
CA HIS A 129 -1.80 9.75 -5.64
C HIS A 129 -0.65 9.74 -6.66
N PRO A 130 0.60 10.03 -6.24
CA PRO A 130 1.75 10.07 -7.14
C PRO A 130 2.28 8.66 -7.41
N VAL A 131 1.48 7.81 -8.05
CA VAL A 131 1.87 6.45 -8.46
C VAL A 131 1.88 6.33 -9.98
N HIS A 132 2.61 5.33 -10.49
CA HIS A 132 3.04 5.21 -11.87
C HIS A 132 3.70 6.48 -12.43
N VAL A 133 4.49 7.15 -11.57
CA VAL A 133 5.36 8.26 -11.96
C VAL A 133 6.81 7.85 -11.89
N VAL A 134 7.62 8.31 -12.84
CA VAL A 134 9.07 8.09 -12.82
C VAL A 134 9.66 8.81 -11.61
N TYR A 135 10.39 8.07 -10.78
CA TYR A 135 11.24 8.63 -9.75
C TYR A 135 12.52 9.17 -10.39
N ALA A 136 12.66 10.50 -10.42
CA ALA A 136 13.86 11.15 -10.91
C ALA A 136 14.88 11.31 -9.77
N PRO A 137 16.04 10.61 -9.80
CA PRO A 137 17.08 10.74 -8.77
C PRO A 137 17.75 12.11 -8.81
N ALA A 138 18.51 12.46 -7.77
CA ALA A 138 19.26 13.71 -7.76
C ALA A 138 20.26 13.79 -8.91
N THR A 139 20.35 14.98 -9.48
CA THR A 139 21.43 15.37 -10.40
C THR A 139 22.03 16.68 -9.93
N THR A 140 23.17 17.10 -10.52
CA THR A 140 23.76 18.41 -10.24
C THR A 140 22.80 19.58 -10.52
N SER A 141 21.88 19.42 -11.47
CA SER A 141 20.86 20.43 -11.81
C SER A 141 19.52 20.25 -11.08
N ARG A 142 19.29 19.10 -10.42
CA ARG A 142 18.05 18.76 -9.72
C ARG A 142 18.33 18.00 -8.41
N PRO A 143 18.93 18.63 -7.38
CA PRO A 143 19.35 17.95 -6.15
C PRO A 143 18.19 17.74 -5.16
N TYR A 144 16.97 17.45 -5.65
CA TYR A 144 15.77 17.47 -4.81
C TYR A 144 15.39 16.13 -4.18
N ASN A 145 15.79 15.03 -4.83
CA ASN A 145 15.46 13.66 -4.45
C ASN A 145 16.72 12.87 -4.11
N TRP A 146 16.60 11.77 -3.38
CA TRP A 146 17.75 10.92 -3.08
C TRP A 146 18.25 10.18 -4.33
N ASN A 147 19.57 9.92 -4.38
CA ASN A 147 20.13 9.04 -5.39
C ASN A 147 19.69 7.60 -5.17
N ILE A 148 19.69 6.81 -6.24
CA ILE A 148 19.36 5.39 -6.22
C ILE A 148 20.44 4.59 -6.95
N ALA A 149 20.55 3.32 -6.61
CA ALA A 149 21.34 2.33 -7.31
C ALA A 149 20.46 1.12 -7.62
N VAL A 150 20.75 0.46 -8.74
CA VAL A 150 20.14 -0.80 -9.13
C VAL A 150 21.17 -1.91 -8.91
N THR A 151 20.83 -2.91 -8.12
CA THR A 151 21.67 -4.10 -7.90
C THR A 151 20.79 -5.33 -8.01
N SER A 152 21.13 -6.22 -8.96
CA SER A 152 20.37 -7.45 -9.21
C SER A 152 18.85 -7.22 -9.39
N GLY A 153 18.49 -6.20 -10.19
CA GLY A 153 17.10 -5.85 -10.46
C GLY A 153 16.34 -5.17 -9.31
N ARG A 154 17.04 -4.85 -8.20
CA ARG A 154 16.44 -4.16 -7.05
C ARG A 154 16.95 -2.74 -6.95
N VAL A 155 16.02 -1.80 -6.76
CA VAL A 155 16.35 -0.39 -6.46
C VAL A 155 16.63 -0.22 -4.98
N SER A 156 17.73 0.48 -4.66
CA SER A 156 18.07 0.92 -3.31
C SER A 156 18.45 2.39 -3.32
N PHE A 157 18.01 3.13 -2.30
CA PHE A 157 18.47 4.50 -2.08
C PHE A 157 19.94 4.52 -1.68
N VAL A 158 20.70 5.45 -2.27
CA VAL A 158 22.11 5.66 -1.99
C VAL A 158 22.22 6.87 -1.07
N ASP A 159 22.28 6.58 0.21
CA ASP A 159 22.40 7.56 1.29
C ASP A 159 23.32 6.99 2.39
N THR A 160 24.10 7.86 3.02
CA THR A 160 24.87 7.52 4.23
C THR A 160 24.63 8.50 5.38
N THR A 161 23.80 9.53 5.17
CA THR A 161 23.68 10.69 6.06
C THR A 161 22.29 10.82 6.68
N TRP A 162 21.27 10.18 6.10
CA TRP A 162 19.91 10.24 6.60
C TRP A 162 19.63 9.16 7.64
N VAL A 163 19.46 9.60 8.89
CA VAL A 163 19.21 8.70 10.02
C VAL A 163 17.84 8.04 9.94
N GLY A 164 16.84 8.70 9.35
CA GLY A 164 15.46 8.20 9.26
C GLY A 164 15.27 6.98 8.34
N GLY A 165 16.25 6.69 7.49
CA GLY A 165 16.24 5.57 6.56
C GLY A 165 15.24 5.68 5.41
N HIS A 166 15.24 4.64 4.57
CA HIS A 166 14.45 4.57 3.34
C HIS A 166 13.46 3.39 3.35
N PRO A 167 12.30 3.52 4.03
CA PRO A 167 11.29 2.47 4.07
C PRO A 167 10.50 2.30 2.76
N ALA A 168 10.42 3.34 1.93
CA ALA A 168 9.77 3.28 0.63
C ALA A 168 10.50 2.33 -0.32
N ARG A 169 9.77 1.71 -1.26
CA ARG A 169 10.34 0.84 -2.31
C ARG A 169 10.12 1.42 -3.68
N LEU A 170 11.13 1.46 -4.53
CA LEU A 170 10.95 1.81 -5.94
C LEU A 170 11.03 0.55 -6.78
N TYR A 171 10.31 0.56 -7.90
CA TYR A 171 10.17 -0.58 -8.80
C TYR A 171 10.70 -0.21 -10.17
N LEU A 172 11.38 -1.14 -10.83
CA LEU A 172 11.91 -0.89 -12.16
C LEU A 172 10.84 -1.15 -13.21
N ASP A 173 10.94 -0.44 -14.32
CA ASP A 173 10.26 -0.82 -15.55
C ASP A 173 10.80 -2.15 -16.11
N ALA A 174 10.12 -2.67 -17.14
CA ALA A 174 10.51 -3.93 -17.77
C ALA A 174 11.93 -3.89 -18.37
N ALA A 175 12.42 -2.71 -18.78
CA ALA A 175 13.77 -2.56 -19.31
C ALA A 175 14.84 -2.47 -18.20
N GLY A 176 14.44 -2.27 -16.94
CA GLY A 176 15.37 -2.08 -15.82
C GLY A 176 16.08 -0.73 -15.83
N VAL A 177 15.55 0.24 -16.58
CA VAL A 177 16.16 1.55 -16.82
C VAL A 177 15.59 2.59 -15.87
N ASP A 178 14.26 2.66 -15.79
CA ASP A 178 13.57 3.70 -15.03
C ASP A 178 12.99 3.13 -13.74
N ALA A 179 13.16 3.87 -12.64
CA ALA A 179 12.53 3.57 -11.36
C ALA A 179 11.21 4.31 -11.24
N TYR A 180 10.15 3.62 -10.81
CA TYR A 180 8.81 4.14 -10.66
C TYR A 180 8.36 4.12 -9.20
N VAL A 181 7.53 5.11 -8.86
CA VAL A 181 6.70 5.08 -7.67
C VAL A 181 5.42 4.34 -8.00
N GLU A 182 5.12 3.27 -7.26
CA GLU A 182 3.91 2.44 -7.38
C GLU A 182 3.08 2.52 -6.08
N CYS A 183 1.85 1.98 -6.06
CA CYS A 183 1.05 1.93 -4.82
C CYS A 183 1.83 1.26 -3.68
N SER A 184 2.49 0.15 -4.02
CA SER A 184 3.31 -0.61 -3.09
C SER A 184 4.66 0.07 -2.77
N THR A 185 4.99 1.22 -3.36
CA THR A 185 6.12 2.04 -2.90
C THR A 185 5.86 2.56 -1.51
N CYS A 186 4.64 3.02 -1.27
CA CYS A 186 4.24 3.59 0.01
C CYS A 186 3.53 2.60 0.91
N HIS A 187 2.67 1.77 0.33
CA HIS A 187 1.85 0.87 1.10
C HIS A 187 2.43 -0.55 1.14
N ASN A 188 2.24 -1.21 2.27
CA ASN A 188 2.47 -2.62 2.48
C ASN A 188 1.24 -3.19 3.20
N PRO A 189 0.44 -4.05 2.55
CA PRO A 189 -0.77 -4.61 3.17
C PRO A 189 -0.47 -5.39 4.46
N HIS A 190 0.79 -5.76 4.69
CA HIS A 190 1.25 -6.42 5.92
C HIS A 190 1.72 -5.44 7.03
N SER A 191 1.55 -4.13 6.86
CA SER A 191 2.05 -3.10 7.80
C SER A 191 0.95 -2.17 8.31
N TYR A 192 -0.15 -2.74 8.83
CA TYR A 192 -1.33 -1.97 9.23
C TYR A 192 -1.03 -0.87 10.26
N ASN A 193 -0.63 -1.25 11.47
CA ASN A 193 -0.37 -0.31 12.59
C ASN A 193 1.11 -0.24 12.99
N ARG A 194 1.96 -1.06 12.36
CA ARG A 194 3.40 -1.16 12.64
C ARG A 194 4.15 -1.43 11.35
N ALA A 195 5.32 -0.80 11.23
CA ALA A 195 6.26 -1.05 10.15
C ALA A 195 7.66 -1.32 10.71
N VAL A 196 8.40 -2.21 10.05
CA VAL A 196 9.82 -2.42 10.32
C VAL A 196 10.61 -1.48 9.42
N VAL A 197 11.30 -0.52 10.04
CA VAL A 197 12.14 0.45 9.34
C VAL A 197 13.58 0.26 9.75
N LYS A 198 14.52 0.54 8.83
CA LYS A 198 15.95 0.52 9.15
C LYS A 198 16.40 1.95 9.45
N ILE A 199 16.75 2.23 10.69
CA ILE A 199 17.23 3.53 11.18
C ILE A 199 18.67 3.35 11.62
N ALA A 200 19.59 4.16 11.09
CA ALA A 200 21.03 4.03 11.37
C ALA A 200 21.57 2.58 11.26
N GLY A 201 21.11 1.83 10.25
CA GLY A 201 21.50 0.44 10.04
C GLY A 201 20.76 -0.61 10.89
N VAL A 202 19.96 -0.20 11.87
CA VAL A 202 19.25 -1.09 12.81
C VAL A 202 17.77 -1.21 12.46
N ASN A 203 17.27 -2.44 12.41
CA ASN A 203 15.84 -2.70 12.23
C ASN A 203 15.07 -2.28 13.50
N THR A 204 14.14 -1.35 13.34
CA THR A 204 13.32 -0.78 14.41
C THR A 204 11.85 -0.91 14.04
N VAL A 205 11.02 -1.33 14.99
CA VAL A 205 9.56 -1.32 14.83
C VAL A 205 9.04 0.08 15.17
N LYS A 206 8.32 0.71 14.24
CA LYS A 206 7.68 2.00 14.42
C LYS A 206 6.17 1.89 14.22
N THR A 207 5.43 2.78 14.86
CA THR A 207 4.00 2.95 14.57
C THR A 207 3.82 3.32 13.09
N SER A 208 2.84 2.71 12.46
CA SER A 208 2.40 3.07 11.12
C SER A 208 0.88 3.20 11.12
N SER A 209 0.32 3.76 10.07
CA SER A 209 -1.11 3.74 9.81
C SER A 209 -1.32 3.66 8.31
N SER A 210 -2.55 3.34 7.92
CA SER A 210 -2.94 3.28 6.50
C SER A 210 -2.00 2.40 5.68
N PHE A 211 -1.44 1.35 6.32
CA PHE A 211 -0.54 0.39 5.69
C PHE A 211 0.77 0.99 5.16
N VAL A 212 1.22 2.16 5.63
CA VAL A 212 2.45 2.79 5.14
C VAL A 212 3.69 1.98 5.57
N ARG A 213 4.68 1.85 4.69
CA ARG A 213 5.91 1.06 4.91
C ARG A 213 6.86 1.61 5.97
N GLY A 214 6.59 2.81 6.48
CA GLY A 214 7.50 3.55 7.33
C GLY A 214 6.89 3.95 8.66
N TRP A 215 7.62 4.81 9.38
CA TRP A 215 7.07 5.49 10.54
C TRP A 215 6.05 6.51 10.07
N TYR A 216 4.77 6.24 10.34
CA TYR A 216 3.65 7.09 9.94
C TYR A 216 2.59 7.04 11.03
N ASP A 217 2.69 7.93 12.00
CA ASP A 217 1.74 8.06 13.09
C ASP A 217 0.84 9.29 12.81
N PRO A 218 -0.48 9.11 12.66
CA PRO A 218 -1.41 10.21 12.44
C PRO A 218 -1.31 11.32 13.49
N ALA A 219 -0.98 10.95 14.73
CA ALA A 219 -0.84 11.87 15.87
C ALA A 219 0.51 12.60 15.90
N ASP A 220 1.52 12.13 15.17
CA ASP A 220 2.84 12.76 15.10
C ASP A 220 3.13 13.32 13.70
N GLY A 221 3.03 14.65 13.56
CA GLY A 221 3.36 15.37 12.34
C GLY A 221 4.79 15.13 11.83
N LYS A 222 5.76 14.87 12.73
CA LYS A 222 7.14 14.61 12.36
C LYS A 222 7.28 13.28 11.64
N SER A 223 6.61 12.23 12.11
CA SER A 223 6.65 10.90 11.49
C SER A 223 6.21 10.94 10.03
N LYS A 224 5.10 11.63 9.74
CA LYS A 224 4.55 11.80 8.39
C LYS A 224 5.56 12.49 7.46
N ALA A 225 6.22 13.53 7.95
CA ALA A 225 7.25 14.23 7.19
C ALA A 225 8.50 13.37 6.95
N ASP A 226 8.96 12.62 7.98
CA ASP A 226 10.14 11.76 7.87
C ASP A 226 9.95 10.62 6.86
N TYR A 227 8.72 10.10 6.75
CA TYR A 227 8.39 9.17 5.67
C TYR A 227 8.58 9.81 4.29
N CYS A 228 8.00 10.99 4.03
CA CYS A 228 8.15 11.67 2.73
C CYS A 228 9.61 12.06 2.44
N ARG A 229 10.37 12.44 3.48
CA ARG A 229 11.80 12.75 3.40
C ARG A 229 12.66 11.55 2.98
N SER A 230 12.14 10.33 3.09
CA SER A 230 12.81 9.15 2.56
C SER A 230 12.91 9.15 1.03
N CYS A 231 12.20 10.02 0.33
CA CYS A 231 12.31 10.14 -1.13
C CYS A 231 12.83 11.54 -1.52
N HIS A 232 12.48 12.56 -0.74
CA HIS A 232 12.79 13.95 -1.04
C HIS A 232 13.95 14.50 -0.20
N LEU A 233 15.17 14.37 -0.73
CA LEU A 233 16.41 14.90 -0.14
C LEU A 233 16.25 16.36 0.31
N SER A 234 15.77 17.24 -0.58
CA SER A 234 15.61 18.68 -0.31
C SER A 234 14.62 19.04 0.79
N LYS A 235 13.89 18.06 1.33
CA LYS A 235 12.99 18.22 2.47
C LYS A 235 13.55 17.61 3.76
N SER A 236 14.70 16.96 3.68
CA SER A 236 15.37 16.27 4.79
C SER A 236 16.36 17.20 5.49
N THR A 237 16.64 16.92 6.77
CA THR A 237 17.66 17.65 7.54
C THR A 237 19.07 17.44 6.99
N ALA A 238 19.29 16.40 6.18
CA ALA A 238 20.58 16.14 5.54
C ALA A 238 20.87 17.17 4.42
N TYR A 239 19.83 17.73 3.80
CA TYR A 239 20.00 18.80 2.81
C TYR A 239 20.31 20.13 3.49
N ASP A 240 19.59 20.48 4.56
CA ASP A 240 19.81 21.72 5.31
C ASP A 240 21.25 21.83 5.87
N GLY A 241 21.86 20.71 6.24
CA GLY A 241 23.25 20.66 6.71
C GLY A 241 24.32 20.61 5.62
N ALA A 242 23.94 20.49 4.34
CA ALA A 242 24.87 20.42 3.20
C ALA A 242 24.97 21.72 2.38
N VAL A 243 24.11 22.71 2.68
CA VAL A 243 24.02 24.00 1.98
C VAL A 243 24.60 25.16 2.81
N HIS A 244 25.31 24.84 3.90
CA HIS A 244 26.03 25.79 4.76
C HIS A 244 27.50 25.42 4.93
#